data_AF-A0A351SPG7-F1
#
_entry.id   AF-A0A351SPG7-F1
#
_cell.length_a   1.000
_cell.length_b   1.000
_cell.length_c   1.000
_cell.angle_alpha   90.00
_cell.angle_beta   90.00
_cell.angle_gamma   90.00
#
_symmetry.space_group_name_H-M   'P 1'
#
loop_
_entity.id
_entity.type
_entity.pdbx_description
1 polymer ?
#
loop_
_entity_poly.entity_id
_entity_poly.type
_entity_poly.pdbx_seq_one_letter_code
_entity_poly.pdbx_strand_id
1 'polypeptide(L)'
;MNKKRKIMIVIILVAVLIVSIMGTYAYFTSGISNDKAQSAVLKTGSMALTFEDNDDGINEKLMFGESVVKKFKIINTGTLEASLSLDFDQMINTYLNGSLSYNLSYSSEEDGEYEEIIPETNMP
;
A
#
# COMPACT_ATOMS: atom_id res chain seq x y z
N MET A 1 45.29 47.12 40.77
CA MET A 1 45.40 46.71 39.35
C MET A 1 45.37 47.95 38.46
N ASN A 2 46.41 48.17 37.64
CA ASN A 2 46.56 49.36 36.81
C ASN A 2 45.43 49.54 35.78
N LYS A 3 44.98 50.78 35.54
CA LYS A 3 43.87 51.12 34.63
C LYS A 3 44.07 50.53 33.22
N LYS A 4 45.30 50.56 32.71
CA LYS A 4 45.68 49.93 31.43
C LYS A 4 45.49 48.40 31.43
N ARG A 5 45.81 47.73 32.54
CA ARG A 5 45.66 46.28 32.71
C ARG A 5 44.18 45.86 32.84
N LYS A 6 43.34 46.70 33.48
CA LYS A 6 41.87 46.52 33.49
C LYS A 6 41.27 46.62 32.09
N ILE A 7 41.66 47.64 31.32
CA ILE A 7 41.17 47.84 29.94
C ILE A 7 41.57 46.67 29.04
N MET A 8 42.81 46.18 29.16
CA MET A 8 43.29 45.04 28.39
C MET A 8 42.50 43.75 28.68
N ILE A 9 42.16 43.49 29.95
CA ILE A 9 41.34 42.32 30.33
C ILE A 9 39.92 42.43 29.76
N VAL A 10 39.32 43.61 29.78
CA VAL A 10 37.99 43.84 29.21
C VAL A 10 37.99 43.60 27.69
N ILE A 11 39.02 44.06 26.97
CA ILE A 11 39.14 43.84 25.53
C ILE A 11 39.24 42.34 25.20
N ILE A 12 40.02 41.58 25.98
CA ILE A 12 40.15 40.12 25.80
C ILE A 12 38.81 39.42 26.05
N LEU A 13 38.08 39.80 27.11
CA LEU A 13 36.77 39.21 27.41
C LEU A 13 35.75 39.47 26.29
N VAL A 14 35.73 40.69 25.75
CA VAL A 14 34.84 41.04 24.63
C VAL A 14 35.18 40.24 23.37
N ALA A 15 36.47 40.07 23.06
CA ALA A 15 36.92 39.29 21.92
C ALA A 15 36.52 37.80 22.03
N VAL A 16 36.65 37.20 23.21
CA VAL A 16 36.22 35.81 23.47
C VAL A 16 34.72 35.64 23.27
N LEU A 17 33.93 36.63 23.70
CA LEU A 17 32.47 36.62 23.55
C LEU A 17 32.07 36.66 22.07
N ILE A 18 32.71 37.50 21.26
CA ILE A 18 32.45 37.62 19.82
C ILE A 18 32.79 36.30 19.10
N VAL A 19 33.94 35.67 19.41
CA VAL A 19 34.33 34.37 18.82
C VAL A 19 33.34 33.27 19.19
N SER A 20 32.82 33.25 20.42
CA SER A 20 31.84 32.25 20.85
C SER A 20 30.51 32.35 20.09
N ILE A 21 30.03 33.57 19.82
CA ILE A 21 28.79 33.81 19.07
C ILE A 21 28.97 33.37 17.62
N MET A 22 30.09 33.76 16.99
CA MET A 22 30.38 33.38 15.60
C MET A 22 30.58 31.87 15.44
N GLY A 23 31.27 31.21 16.39
CA GLY A 23 31.46 29.77 16.38
C GLY A 23 30.16 29.00 16.58
N THR A 24 29.27 29.50 17.45
CA THR A 24 27.93 28.94 17.66
C THR A 24 27.07 29.10 16.41
N TYR A 25 27.10 30.27 15.77
CA TYR A 25 26.42 30.51 14.50
C TYR A 25 26.95 29.59 13.38
N ALA A 26 28.27 29.43 13.27
CA ALA A 26 28.91 28.52 12.32
C ALA A 26 28.54 27.05 12.58
N TYR A 27 28.51 26.62 13.85
CA TYR A 27 28.13 25.26 14.24
C TYR A 27 26.67 24.96 13.90
N PHE A 28 25.76 25.91 14.16
CA PHE A 28 24.34 25.74 13.82
C PHE A 28 24.08 25.87 12.32
N THR A 29 24.80 26.74 11.58
CA THR A 29 24.60 26.90 10.14
C THR A 29 25.30 25.83 9.30
N SER A 30 26.36 25.18 9.80
CA SER A 30 27.03 24.07 9.10
C SER A 30 26.25 22.75 9.16
N GLY A 31 25.34 22.60 10.13
CA GLY A 31 24.32 21.55 10.12
C GLY A 31 23.18 21.82 9.12
N ILE A 32 23.11 23.03 8.54
CA ILE A 32 22.17 23.44 7.49
C ILE A 32 22.89 23.40 6.13
N SER A 33 23.63 22.33 5.86
CA SER A 33 23.89 21.93 4.48
C SER A 33 22.57 21.39 3.91
N ASN A 34 21.84 22.26 3.22
CA ASN A 34 20.62 21.97 2.47
C ASN A 34 20.86 21.04 1.26
N ASP A 35 21.61 19.95 1.41
CA ASP A 35 21.82 18.99 0.32
C ASP A 35 20.79 17.87 0.28
N LYS A 36 19.93 17.77 1.30
CA LYS A 36 18.73 16.96 1.24
C LYS A 36 17.64 17.68 1.99
N ALA A 37 16.84 18.46 1.27
CA ALA A 37 15.41 18.46 1.55
C ALA A 37 15.00 16.97 1.55
N GLN A 38 15.02 16.35 2.73
CA GLN A 38 14.40 15.06 2.95
C GLN A 38 12.91 15.33 2.79
N SER A 39 12.46 15.41 1.55
CA SER A 39 11.06 15.32 1.24
C SER A 39 10.64 13.94 1.71
N ALA A 40 10.04 13.91 2.90
CA ALA A 40 9.18 12.82 3.26
C ALA A 40 8.02 12.89 2.28
N VAL A 41 8.17 12.25 1.12
CA VAL A 41 7.08 12.06 0.17
C VAL A 41 6.14 11.05 0.83
N LEU A 42 5.23 11.57 1.66
CA LEU A 42 4.14 10.80 2.21
C LEU A 42 3.20 10.46 1.04
N LYS A 43 3.37 9.27 0.45
CA LYS A 43 2.37 8.69 -0.44
C LYS A 43 1.20 8.23 0.42
N THR A 44 0.26 9.14 0.68
CA THR A 44 -1.01 8.84 1.33
C THR A 44 -2.01 8.41 0.27
N GLY A 45 -2.72 7.30 0.48
CA GLY A 45 -3.78 6.83 -0.39
C GLY A 45 -4.76 5.93 0.38
N SER A 46 -5.94 5.71 -0.18
CA SER A 46 -6.95 4.82 0.39
C SER A 46 -6.89 3.44 -0.28
N MET A 47 -7.04 2.39 0.53
CA MET A 47 -7.37 1.04 0.05
C MET A 47 -8.88 0.85 0.19
N ALA A 48 -9.57 0.55 -0.90
CA ALA A 48 -10.99 0.24 -0.88
C ALA A 48 -11.33 -0.68 -2.05
N LEU A 49 -12.10 -1.73 -1.78
CA LEU A 49 -12.63 -2.67 -2.77
C LEU A 49 -14.14 -2.74 -2.62
N THR A 50 -14.84 -2.79 -3.74
CA THR A 50 -16.28 -3.08 -3.80
C THR A 50 -16.46 -4.45 -4.43
N PHE A 51 -17.21 -5.32 -3.75
CA PHE A 51 -17.65 -6.61 -4.27
C PHE A 51 -19.11 -6.49 -4.68
N GLU A 52 -19.40 -6.71 -5.96
CA GLU A 52 -20.75 -6.72 -6.51
C GLU A 52 -21.10 -8.14 -6.96
N ASP A 53 -22.00 -8.76 -6.20
CA ASP A 53 -22.56 -10.07 -6.49
C ASP A 53 -24.06 -9.88 -6.71
N ASN A 54 -24.43 -9.66 -7.97
CA ASN A 54 -25.78 -9.25 -8.37
C ASN A 54 -26.81 -10.40 -8.32
N ASP A 55 -26.50 -11.50 -7.61
CA ASP A 55 -27.33 -12.71 -7.53
C ASP A 55 -27.11 -13.47 -6.20
N ASP A 56 -28.15 -14.16 -5.74
CA ASP A 56 -28.24 -14.89 -4.46
C ASP A 56 -27.40 -16.20 -4.42
N GLY A 57 -26.63 -16.49 -5.48
CA GLY A 57 -25.80 -17.69 -5.58
C GLY A 57 -25.93 -18.39 -6.92
N ILE A 58 -25.69 -19.71 -6.93
CA ILE A 58 -26.02 -20.58 -8.06
C ILE A 58 -27.22 -21.41 -7.63
N ASN A 59 -28.41 -21.06 -8.14
CA ASN A 59 -29.68 -21.74 -7.79
C ASN A 59 -30.25 -22.54 -8.98
N GLU A 60 -29.38 -23.16 -9.77
CA GLU A 60 -29.76 -23.91 -10.97
C GLU A 60 -29.73 -25.43 -10.75
N LYS A 61 -30.67 -26.13 -11.41
CA LYS A 61 -30.66 -27.60 -11.49
C LYS A 61 -29.90 -28.02 -12.74
N LEU A 62 -28.74 -28.63 -12.56
CA LEU A 62 -27.91 -29.11 -13.67
C LEU A 62 -28.25 -30.56 -14.04
N MET A 63 -28.38 -30.83 -15.33
CA MET A 63 -28.36 -32.18 -15.91
C MET A 63 -26.94 -32.62 -16.23
N PHE A 64 -26.77 -33.89 -16.61
CA PHE A 64 -25.45 -34.43 -16.96
C PHE A 64 -24.81 -33.68 -18.12
N GLY A 65 -23.61 -33.16 -17.88
CA GLY A 65 -22.84 -32.40 -18.87
C GLY A 65 -23.20 -30.92 -18.96
N GLU A 66 -24.15 -30.44 -18.15
CA GLU A 66 -24.46 -29.01 -18.07
C GLU A 66 -23.52 -28.29 -17.11
N SER A 67 -23.27 -27.02 -17.41
CA SER A 67 -22.53 -26.10 -16.56
C SER A 67 -23.32 -24.83 -16.34
N VAL A 68 -23.05 -24.16 -15.24
CA VAL A 68 -23.60 -22.85 -14.89
C VAL A 68 -22.45 -21.91 -14.57
N VAL A 69 -22.55 -20.69 -15.08
CA VAL A 69 -21.54 -19.66 -14.90
C VAL A 69 -22.12 -18.56 -14.02
N LYS A 70 -21.44 -18.26 -12.91
CA LYS A 70 -21.73 -17.09 -12.08
C LYS A 70 -20.67 -16.02 -12.31
N LYS A 71 -21.10 -14.80 -12.59
CA LYS A 71 -20.23 -13.63 -12.71
C LYS A 71 -20.38 -12.75 -11.46
N PHE A 72 -19.27 -12.34 -10.88
CA PHE A 72 -19.20 -11.33 -9.83
C PHE A 72 -18.14 -10.28 -10.21
N LYS A 73 -18.26 -9.06 -9.69
CA LYS A 73 -17.31 -7.97 -9.97
C LYS A 73 -16.56 -7.57 -8.72
N ILE A 74 -15.28 -7.31 -8.87
CA ILE A 74 -14.41 -6.75 -7.83
C ILE A 74 -13.79 -5.48 -8.38
N ILE A 75 -14.13 -4.36 -7.75
CA ILE A 75 -13.77 -3.03 -8.23
C ILE A 75 -12.86 -2.37 -7.21
N ASN A 76 -11.67 -1.96 -7.63
CA ASN A 76 -10.82 -1.10 -6.81
C ASN A 76 -11.39 0.33 -6.82
N THR A 77 -11.95 0.76 -5.70
CA THR A 77 -12.49 2.11 -5.49
C THR A 77 -11.53 3.00 -4.70
N GLY A 78 -10.38 2.45 -4.31
CA GLY A 78 -9.29 3.17 -3.65
C GLY A 78 -8.39 3.92 -4.63
N THR A 79 -7.36 4.56 -4.08
CA THR A 79 -6.34 5.28 -4.86
C THR A 79 -5.00 4.53 -4.90
N LEU A 80 -4.88 3.42 -4.18
CA LEU A 80 -3.71 2.55 -4.16
C LEU A 80 -3.97 1.31 -5.01
N GLU A 81 -2.92 0.80 -5.65
CA GLU A 81 -2.98 -0.51 -6.29
C GLU A 81 -3.30 -1.58 -5.26
N ALA A 82 -4.17 -2.52 -5.64
CA ALA A 82 -4.64 -3.59 -4.78
C ALA A 82 -4.42 -4.93 -5.46
N SER A 83 -4.14 -5.96 -4.66
CA SER A 83 -4.12 -7.34 -5.08
C SER A 83 -5.08 -8.13 -4.19
N LEU A 84 -5.66 -9.19 -4.73
CA LEU A 84 -6.67 -9.99 -4.07
C LEU A 84 -6.25 -11.46 -4.08
N SER A 85 -6.53 -12.16 -2.97
CA SER A 85 -6.59 -13.62 -2.93
C SER A 85 -8.05 -14.05 -2.89
N LEU A 86 -8.43 -15.00 -3.74
CA LEU A 86 -9.76 -15.60 -3.76
C LEU A 86 -9.63 -17.06 -3.33
N ASP A 87 -10.33 -17.41 -2.27
CA ASP A 87 -10.34 -18.76 -1.71
C ASP A 87 -11.79 -19.24 -1.62
N PHE A 88 -12.11 -20.36 -2.27
CA PHE A 88 -13.39 -21.03 -2.10
C PHE A 88 -13.36 -21.88 -0.83
N ASP A 89 -14.20 -21.54 0.15
CA ASP A 89 -14.32 -22.29 1.40
C ASP A 89 -15.64 -23.06 1.44
N GLN A 90 -15.66 -24.17 2.20
CA GLN A 90 -16.84 -24.99 2.47
C GLN A 90 -17.60 -25.46 1.22
N MET A 91 -16.88 -25.73 0.13
CA MET A 91 -17.45 -26.39 -1.04
C MET A 91 -17.91 -27.80 -0.68
N ILE A 92 -19.17 -28.12 -0.97
CA ILE A 92 -19.77 -29.43 -0.66
C ILE A 92 -20.37 -30.00 -1.94
N ASN A 93 -19.79 -31.10 -2.45
CA ASN A 93 -20.43 -31.91 -3.47
C ASN A 93 -21.34 -32.97 -2.81
N THR A 94 -22.66 -32.84 -2.98
CA THR A 94 -23.63 -33.81 -2.45
C THR A 94 -23.95 -34.96 -3.40
N TYR A 95 -23.25 -35.05 -4.54
CA TYR A 95 -23.43 -36.09 -5.56
C TYR A 95 -22.26 -37.09 -5.53
N LEU A 96 -21.86 -37.65 -6.68
CA LEU A 96 -20.76 -38.59 -6.77
C LEU A 96 -19.42 -37.86 -6.64
N ASN A 97 -18.43 -38.48 -5.98
CA ASN A 97 -17.11 -37.87 -5.87
C ASN A 97 -16.49 -37.70 -7.28
N GLY A 98 -15.96 -36.51 -7.56
CA GLY A 98 -15.36 -36.16 -8.85
C GLY A 98 -16.36 -35.95 -9.99
N SER A 99 -17.67 -35.91 -9.71
CA SER A 99 -18.69 -35.63 -10.73
C SER A 99 -19.00 -34.16 -10.93
N LEU A 100 -18.47 -33.29 -10.07
CA LEU A 100 -18.64 -31.85 -10.13
C LEU A 100 -17.27 -31.19 -10.09
N SER A 101 -17.01 -30.32 -11.06
CA SER A 101 -15.77 -29.57 -11.20
C SER A 101 -16.10 -28.08 -11.34
N TYR A 102 -15.11 -27.24 -11.05
CA TYR A 102 -15.19 -25.80 -11.27
C TYR A 102 -13.91 -25.30 -11.94
N ASN A 103 -14.03 -24.20 -12.67
CA ASN A 103 -12.90 -23.39 -13.08
C ASN A 103 -13.16 -21.93 -12.67
N LEU A 104 -12.11 -21.12 -12.67
CA LEU A 104 -12.22 -19.69 -12.43
C LEU A 104 -11.47 -18.94 -13.51
N SER A 105 -12.16 -18.00 -14.14
CA SER A 105 -11.58 -17.09 -15.12
C SER A 105 -11.84 -15.65 -14.72
N TYR A 106 -10.94 -14.76 -15.14
CA TYR A 106 -10.95 -13.34 -14.81
C TYR A 106 -10.82 -12.49 -16.06
N SER A 107 -11.52 -11.35 -16.08
CA SER A 107 -11.30 -10.30 -17.07
C SER A 107 -11.26 -8.94 -16.38
N SER A 108 -10.40 -8.05 -16.85
CA SER A 108 -10.37 -6.65 -16.41
C SER A 108 -11.50 -5.81 -16.99
N GLU A 109 -12.21 -6.32 -18.00
CA GLU A 109 -13.32 -5.66 -18.67
C GLU A 109 -14.58 -6.55 -18.60
N GLU A 110 -15.76 -5.96 -18.44
CA GLU A 110 -17.00 -6.72 -18.23
C GLU A 110 -17.32 -7.70 -19.37
N ASP A 111 -17.09 -7.24 -20.61
CA ASP A 111 -17.29 -7.99 -21.85
C ASP A 111 -15.95 -8.32 -22.56
N GLY A 112 -14.85 -8.32 -21.82
CA GLY A 112 -13.51 -8.62 -22.35
C GLY A 112 -13.24 -10.12 -22.52
N GLU A 113 -12.02 -10.44 -22.95
CA GLU A 113 -11.53 -11.81 -22.91
C GLU A 113 -11.26 -12.23 -21.47
N TYR A 114 -11.67 -13.45 -21.12
CA TYR A 114 -11.48 -14.03 -19.79
C TYR A 114 -10.27 -14.95 -19.81
N GLU A 115 -9.32 -14.68 -18.93
CA GLU A 115 -8.14 -15.51 -18.71
C GLU A 115 -8.42 -16.53 -17.60
N GLU A 116 -8.14 -17.80 -17.84
CA GLU A 116 -8.26 -18.84 -16.82
C GLU A 116 -7.18 -18.66 -15.75
N ILE A 117 -7.63 -18.56 -14.49
CA ILE A 117 -6.76 -18.41 -13.32
C ILE A 117 -6.80 -19.63 -12.40
N ILE A 118 -7.88 -20.41 -12.46
CA ILE A 118 -7.95 -21.74 -11.85
C ILE A 118 -8.45 -22.71 -12.93
N PRO A 119 -7.64 -23.73 -13.30
CA PRO A 119 -8.07 -24.74 -14.26
C PRO A 119 -9.18 -25.60 -13.68
N GLU A 120 -9.83 -26.38 -14.55
CA GLU A 120 -10.86 -27.32 -14.13
C GLU A 120 -10.37 -28.21 -12.97
N THR A 121 -11.02 -28.05 -11.83
CA THR A 121 -10.66 -28.66 -10.55
C THR A 121 -11.88 -29.36 -9.97
N ASN A 122 -11.72 -30.62 -9.57
CA ASN A 122 -12.80 -31.36 -8.93
C ASN A 122 -13.19 -30.71 -7.60
N MET A 123 -14.48 -30.57 -7.37
CA MET A 123 -14.99 -30.18 -6.06
C MET A 123 -14.74 -31.31 -5.05
N PRO A 124 -14.38 -30.95 -3.80
CA PRO A 124 -14.08 -31.92 -2.75
C PRO A 124 -15.30 -32.75 -2.32
#